data_AF-A0A218U894-F1
#
_entry.id   AF-A0A218U894-F1
#
_cell.length_a   1.000
_cell.length_b   1.000
_cell.length_c   1.000
_cell.angle_alpha   90.00
_cell.angle_beta   90.00
_cell.angle_gamma   90.00
#
_symmetry.space_group_name_H-M   'P 1'
#
loop_
_entity.id
_entity.type
_entity.pdbx_description
1 polymer ?
#
loop_
_entity_poly.entity_id
_entity_poly.type
_entity_poly.pdbx_seq_one_letter_code
_entity_poly.pdbx_strand_id
1 'polypeptide(L)'
;MTALDPPGLRELFRGHLRGHLRGVASHPVANHGLQRLLDHAPEDVVEEVLSELGPALEEPLARGHPGVVLALLGAALRHPRLQGEVLRWLFQ
;
A
#
# COMPACT_ATOMS: atom_id res chain seq x y z
N MET A 1 -5.92 -5.26 20.45
CA MET A 1 -5.47 -5.93 19.21
C MET A 1 -3.99 -5.69 19.06
N THR A 2 -3.19 -6.74 19.21
CA THR A 2 -1.73 -6.66 18.99
C THR A 2 -1.49 -6.59 17.48
N ALA A 3 -0.72 -5.61 17.01
CA ALA A 3 -0.32 -5.57 15.61
C ALA A 3 0.56 -6.80 15.31
N LEU A 4 0.40 -7.37 14.10
CA LEU A 4 1.29 -8.44 13.63
C LEU A 4 2.73 -7.93 13.60
N ASP A 5 3.67 -8.82 13.89
CA ASP A 5 5.09 -8.54 13.72
C ASP A 5 5.47 -8.48 12.22
N PRO A 6 6.67 -7.99 11.87
CA PRO A 6 7.06 -7.87 10.47
C PRO A 6 6.99 -9.19 9.66
N PRO A 7 7.37 -10.36 10.20
CA PRO A 7 7.12 -11.65 9.54
C PRO A 7 5.64 -11.92 9.26
N GLY A 8 4.76 -11.74 10.25
CA GLY A 8 3.32 -11.95 10.07
C GLY A 8 2.70 -11.02 9.03
N LEU A 9 3.16 -9.77 8.96
CA LEU A 9 2.71 -8.82 7.92
C LEU A 9 3.14 -9.25 6.52
N ARG A 10 4.34 -9.82 6.36
CA ARG A 10 4.81 -10.35 5.06
C ARG A 10 3.98 -11.54 4.62
N GLU A 11 3.70 -12.48 5.52
CA GLU A 11 2.88 -13.65 5.22
C GLU A 11 1.46 -13.24 4.85
N LEU A 12 0.85 -12.32 5.60
CA LEU A 12 -0.46 -11.77 5.29
C LEU A 12 -0.47 -11.14 3.89
N PHE A 13 0.49 -10.25 3.61
CA PHE A 13 0.60 -9.57 2.33
C PHE A 13 0.78 -10.53 1.16
N ARG A 14 1.83 -11.37 1.21
CA ARG A 14 2.20 -12.26 0.10
C ARG A 14 1.20 -13.39 -0.10
N GLY A 15 0.55 -13.86 0.98
CA GLY A 15 -0.44 -14.93 0.91
C GLY A 15 -1.82 -14.49 0.42
N HIS A 16 -2.21 -13.22 0.64
CA HIS A 16 -3.61 -12.81 0.45
C HIS A 16 -3.83 -11.54 -0.37
N LEU A 17 -2.84 -10.64 -0.46
CA LEU A 17 -3.02 -9.33 -1.10
C LEU A 17 -2.21 -9.15 -2.38
N ARG A 18 -1.01 -9.75 -2.44
CA ARG A 18 -0.14 -9.66 -3.62
C ARG A 18 -0.88 -10.14 -4.87
N GLY A 19 -0.78 -9.37 -5.95
CA GLY A 19 -1.47 -9.59 -7.22
C GLY A 19 -2.93 -9.10 -7.26
N HIS A 20 -3.47 -8.60 -6.16
CA HIS A 20 -4.87 -8.19 -6.03
C HIS A 20 -5.04 -6.72 -5.57
N LEU A 21 -3.96 -5.95 -5.45
CA LEU A 21 -3.95 -4.65 -4.78
C LEU A 21 -4.85 -3.62 -5.44
N ARG A 22 -4.97 -3.62 -6.78
CA ARG A 22 -5.89 -2.71 -7.48
C ARG A 22 -7.34 -2.92 -7.05
N GLY A 23 -7.77 -4.18 -7.00
CA GLY A 23 -9.09 -4.58 -6.55
C GLY A 23 -9.31 -4.24 -5.08
N VAL A 24 -8.34 -4.57 -4.23
CA VAL A 24 -8.39 -4.28 -2.78
C VAL A 24 -8.46 -2.78 -2.50
N ALA A 25 -7.58 -1.98 -3.12
CA ALA A 25 -7.54 -0.52 -2.98
C ALA A 25 -8.85 0.14 -3.44
N SER A 26 -9.51 -0.46 -4.44
CA SER A 26 -10.75 0.02 -5.04
C SER A 26 -12.01 -0.48 -4.36
N HIS A 27 -11.90 -1.39 -3.39
CA HIS A 27 -13.05 -2.01 -2.75
C HIS A 27 -13.55 -1.14 -1.58
N PRO A 28 -14.88 -0.93 -1.40
CA PRO A 28 -15.44 -0.03 -0.37
C PRO A 28 -14.99 -0.32 1.07
N VAL A 29 -14.77 -1.60 1.39
CA VAL A 29 -14.31 -2.04 2.73
C VAL A 29 -12.82 -2.43 2.76
N ALA A 30 -12.36 -3.31 1.86
CA ALA A 30 -11.01 -3.87 1.92
C ALA A 30 -9.88 -2.84 1.79
N ASN A 31 -10.14 -1.67 1.20
CA ASN A 31 -9.16 -0.58 1.12
C ASN A 31 -8.63 -0.16 2.51
N HIS A 32 -9.46 -0.23 3.55
CA HIS A 32 -9.05 0.11 4.92
C HIS A 32 -8.05 -0.91 5.49
N GLY A 33 -8.20 -2.19 5.13
CA GLY A 33 -7.25 -3.23 5.53
C GLY A 33 -5.87 -3.00 4.92
N LEU A 34 -5.82 -2.57 3.65
CA LEU A 34 -4.58 -2.20 2.99
C LEU A 34 -3.92 -0.97 3.64
N GLN A 35 -4.70 0.07 3.98
CA GLN A 35 -4.18 1.23 4.70
C GLN A 35 -3.56 0.83 6.05
N ARG A 36 -4.29 0.00 6.82
CA ARG A 36 -3.84 -0.52 8.13
C ARG A 36 -2.56 -1.34 8.01
N LEU A 37 -2.42 -2.12 6.95
CA LEU A 37 -1.20 -2.88 6.68
C LEU A 37 -0.03 -1.94 6.38
N LEU A 38 -0.25 -0.92 5.55
CA LEU A 38 0.78 0.06 5.17
C LEU A 38 1.28 0.90 6.35
N ASP A 39 0.44 1.17 7.36
CA ASP A 39 0.85 1.86 8.60
C ASP A 39 2.02 1.15 9.31
N HIS A 40 2.14 -0.18 9.14
CA HIS A 40 3.11 -1.01 9.84
C HIS A 40 3.99 -1.87 8.92
N ALA A 41 3.80 -1.77 7.61
CA ALA A 41 4.50 -2.59 6.63
C ALA A 41 6.02 -2.37 6.68
N PRO A 42 6.84 -3.44 6.63
CA PRO A 42 8.27 -3.33 6.42
C PRO A 42 8.59 -2.89 4.98
N GLU A 43 9.81 -2.38 4.77
CA GLU A 43 10.26 -1.79 3.50
C GLU A 43 9.98 -2.68 2.29
N ASP A 44 10.27 -3.99 2.38
CA ASP A 44 10.09 -4.94 1.28
C ASP A 44 8.61 -5.10 0.87
N VAL A 45 7.68 -4.99 1.82
CA VAL A 45 6.24 -5.02 1.53
C VAL A 45 5.80 -3.71 0.90
N VAL A 46 6.31 -2.57 1.36
CA VAL A 46 5.98 -1.26 0.78
C VAL A 46 6.48 -1.16 -0.68
N GLU A 47 7.68 -1.68 -0.95
CA GLU A 47 8.23 -1.77 -2.30
C GLU A 47 7.36 -2.66 -3.22
N GLU A 48 6.95 -3.85 -2.76
CA GLU A 48 6.04 -4.71 -3.52
C GLU A 48 4.67 -4.02 -3.78
N VAL A 49 4.12 -3.29 -2.79
CA VAL A 49 2.88 -2.53 -2.97
C VAL A 49 3.06 -1.39 -3.98
N LEU A 50 4.16 -0.65 -3.91
CA LEU A 50 4.47 0.43 -4.87
C LEU A 50 4.58 -0.10 -6.29
N SER A 51 5.26 -1.22 -6.48
CA SER A 51 5.44 -1.84 -7.80
C SER A 51 4.10 -2.25 -8.43
N GLU A 52 3.18 -2.78 -7.64
CA GLU A 52 1.89 -3.28 -8.14
C GLU A 52 0.82 -2.19 -8.27
N LEU A 53 0.68 -1.33 -7.25
CA LEU A 53 -0.38 -0.33 -7.15
C LEU A 53 0.03 1.03 -7.73
N GLY A 54 1.32 1.37 -7.73
CA GLY A 54 1.85 2.64 -8.25
C GLY A 54 1.32 3.01 -9.65
N PRO A 55 1.37 2.11 -10.65
CA PRO A 55 0.83 2.36 -11.98
C PRO A 55 -0.69 2.60 -12.07
N ALA A 56 -1.41 2.42 -10.96
CA ALA A 56 -2.87 2.42 -10.90
C ALA A 56 -3.42 3.28 -9.75
N LEU A 57 -2.65 4.24 -9.24
CA LEU A 57 -3.07 5.10 -8.12
C LEU A 57 -4.29 5.97 -8.43
N GLU A 58 -4.56 6.27 -9.70
CA GLU A 58 -5.76 7.00 -10.12
C GLU A 58 -7.05 6.24 -9.79
N GLU A 59 -7.02 4.91 -9.80
CA GLU A 59 -8.20 4.06 -9.60
C GLU A 59 -8.82 4.20 -8.19
N PRO A 60 -8.06 4.04 -7.09
CA PRO A 60 -8.61 4.30 -5.75
C PRO A 60 -8.99 5.78 -5.56
N LEU A 61 -8.27 6.73 -6.17
CA LEU A 61 -8.64 8.15 -6.11
C LEU A 61 -10.01 8.42 -6.75
N ALA A 62 -10.21 7.93 -7.97
CA ALA A 62 -11.47 8.06 -8.71
C ALA A 62 -12.66 7.40 -7.98
N ARG A 63 -12.39 6.36 -7.19
CA ARG A 63 -13.39 5.69 -6.34
C ARG A 63 -13.62 6.36 -4.98
N GLY A 64 -12.96 7.48 -4.69
CA GLY A 64 -13.13 8.19 -3.43
C GLY A 64 -12.39 7.53 -2.26
N HIS A 65 -11.31 6.79 -2.53
CA HIS A 65 -10.46 6.15 -1.52
C HIS A 65 -9.06 6.78 -1.41
N PRO A 66 -8.93 8.12 -1.23
CA PRO A 66 -7.63 8.79 -1.15
C PRO A 66 -6.78 8.32 0.04
N GLY A 67 -7.42 7.74 1.07
CA GLY A 67 -6.71 7.16 2.22
C GLY A 67 -5.69 6.09 1.82
N VAL A 68 -5.91 5.35 0.73
CA VAL A 68 -4.94 4.36 0.23
C VAL A 68 -3.65 5.05 -0.22
N VAL A 69 -3.77 6.15 -0.97
CA VAL A 69 -2.61 6.92 -1.45
C VAL A 69 -1.88 7.58 -0.29
N LEU A 70 -2.63 8.15 0.67
CA LEU A 70 -2.04 8.75 1.88
C LEU A 70 -1.28 7.72 2.73
N ALA A 71 -1.84 6.52 2.91
CA ALA A 71 -1.17 5.44 3.66
C ALA A 71 0.09 4.96 2.93
N LEU A 72 0.05 4.84 1.60
CA LEU A 72 1.22 4.45 0.80
C LEU A 72 2.34 5.49 0.87
N LEU A 73 1.99 6.78 0.77
CA LEU A 73 2.93 7.89 0.96
C LEU A 73 3.51 7.86 2.37
N GLY A 74 2.67 7.72 3.40
CA GLY A 74 3.11 7.60 4.80
C GLY A 74 4.05 6.42 5.02
N ALA A 75 3.80 5.29 4.36
CA ALA A 75 4.67 4.12 4.41
C ALA A 75 6.02 4.39 3.73
N ALA A 76 6.01 4.93 2.51
CA ALA A 76 7.22 5.25 1.77
C ALA A 76 8.07 6.32 2.47
N LEU A 77 7.47 7.28 3.19
CA LEU A 77 8.20 8.29 3.96
C LEU A 77 9.12 7.69 5.03
N ARG A 78 8.76 6.53 5.60
CA ARG A 78 9.63 5.81 6.56
C ARG A 78 10.87 5.19 5.92
N HIS A 79 10.91 5.10 4.58
CA HIS A 79 11.93 4.39 3.82
C HIS A 79 12.53 5.32 2.73
N PRO A 80 13.65 6.01 3.00
CA PRO A 80 14.22 7.00 2.08
C PRO A 80 14.43 6.54 0.64
N ARG A 81 14.69 5.24 0.43
CA ARG A 81 14.87 4.63 -0.89
C ARG A 81 13.60 4.65 -1.74
N LEU A 82 12.42 4.60 -1.11
CA LEU A 82 11.12 4.50 -1.78
C LEU A 82 10.48 5.87 -2.05
N GLN A 83 10.97 6.94 -1.42
CA GLN A 83 10.38 8.28 -1.53
C GLN A 83 10.40 8.83 -2.97
N GLY A 84 11.50 8.61 -3.70
CA GLY A 84 11.60 9.04 -5.10
C GLY A 84 10.64 8.29 -6.01
N GLU A 85 10.42 7.00 -5.74
CA GLU A 85 9.51 6.17 -6.53
C GLU A 85 8.05 6.53 -6.29
N VAL A 86 7.63 6.68 -5.03
CA VAL A 86 6.23 7.04 -4.73
C VAL A 86 5.84 8.40 -5.30
N LEU A 87 6.76 9.38 -5.27
CA LEU A 87 6.51 10.70 -5.85
C LEU A 87 6.43 10.62 -7.39
N ARG A 88 7.24 9.76 -8.02
CA ARG A 88 7.13 9.52 -9.46
C ARG A 88 5.75 9.01 -9.82
N TRP A 89 5.24 8.01 -9.11
CA TRP A 89 3.90 7.46 -9.36
C TRP A 89 2.77 8.48 -9.09
N LEU A 90 2.97 9.45 -8.20
CA LEU A 90 1.96 10.46 -7.87
C LEU A 90 1.86 11.60 -8.91
N PHE A 91 2.96 11.94 -9.58
CA PHE A 91 3.06 13.12 -10.45
C PHE A 91 3.26 12.80 -11.94
N GLN A 92 3.17 11.53 -12.31
CA GLN A 92 3.15 11.08 -13.71
C GLN A 92 1.72 11.08 -14.25
#